data_AF-A0A8T3ZHY1-F1
#
_entry.id   AF-A0A8T3ZHY1-F1
#
_cell.length_a   1.000
_cell.length_b   1.000
_cell.length_c   1.000
_cell.angle_alpha   90.00
_cell.angle_beta   90.00
_cell.angle_gamma   90.00
#
_symmetry.space_group_name_H-M   'P 1'
#
loop_
_entity.id
_entity.type
_entity.pdbx_description
1 polymer ?
#
loop_
_entity_poly.entity_id
_entity_poly.type
_entity_poly.pdbx_seq_one_letter_code
_entity_poly.pdbx_strand_id
1 'polypeptide(L)' 'EQFPGLVYRIPEPKVAFLLFSSGRVVCAGAKSLEDVKKAVKRLKKKLSELGM' A
#
# COMPACT_ATOMS: atom_id res chain seq x y z
N GLU A 1 -16.83 14.91 -3.37
CA GLU A 1 -15.61 15.04 -2.54
C GLU A 1 -14.60 13.95 -2.93
N GLN A 2 -13.32 14.28 -3.05
CA GLN A 2 -12.26 13.31 -3.29
C GLN A 2 -11.65 12.86 -1.95
N PHE A 3 -11.36 11.56 -1.84
CA PHE A 3 -10.70 10.99 -0.66
C PHE A 3 -9.32 11.64 -0.44
N PRO A 4 -8.96 12.05 0.79
CA PRO A 4 -7.76 12.86 1.07
C PRO A 4 -6.43 12.09 1.01
N GLY A 5 -6.44 10.87 0.49
CA GLY A 5 -5.27 9.99 0.40
C GLY A 5 -5.13 9.31 -0.95
N LEU A 6 -3.96 8.76 -1.22
CA LEU A 6 -3.70 7.97 -2.42
C LEU A 6 -4.10 6.52 -2.17
N VAL A 7 -4.95 5.98 -3.06
CA VAL A 7 -5.34 4.57 -3.04
C VAL A 7 -4.46 3.79 -4.02
N TYR A 8 -3.55 2.96 -3.49
CA TYR A 8 -2.69 2.09 -4.29
C TYR A 8 -3.13 0.64 -4.16
N ARG A 9 -3.49 0.00 -5.27
CA ARG A 9 -4.00 -1.39 -5.27
C ARG A 9 -2.96 -2.34 -5.84
N ILE A 10 -2.76 -3.46 -5.17
CA ILE A 10 -1.93 -4.58 -5.65
C ILE A 10 -2.87 -5.75 -5.98
N PRO A 11 -2.81 -6.32 -7.19
CA PRO A 11 -3.69 -7.42 -7.57
C PRO A 11 -3.28 -8.75 -6.90
N GLU A 12 -1.99 -8.95 -6.65
CA GLU A 12 -1.46 -10.17 -6.03
C GLU A 12 -0.31 -9.86 -5.05
N PRO A 13 -0.47 -10.10 -3.73
CA PRO A 13 -1.73 -10.43 -3.06
C PRO A 13 -2.76 -9.31 -3.25
N LYS A 14 -4.06 -9.67 -3.28
CA LYS A 14 -5.16 -8.72 -3.51
C LYS A 14 -5.32 -7.79 -2.30
N VAL A 15 -4.66 -6.63 -2.34
CA VAL A 15 -4.66 -5.66 -1.24
C VAL A 15 -4.80 -4.22 -1.75
N ALA A 16 -5.24 -3.34 -0.86
CA ALA A 16 -5.25 -1.90 -1.08
C ALA A 16 -4.47 -1.19 0.03
N PHE A 17 -3.63 -0.24 -0.37
CA PHE A 17 -2.96 0.72 0.49
C PHE A 17 -3.65 2.07 0.41
N LEU A 18 -3.93 2.65 1.58
CA LEU A 18 -4.33 4.04 1.72
C LEU A 18 -3.14 4.81 2.26
N LEU A 19 -2.60 5.72 1.46
CA LEU A 19 -1.44 6.53 1.79
C LEU A 19 -1.92 7.95 2.09
N PHE A 20 -1.55 8.46 3.26
CA PHE A 20 -1.89 9.82 3.68
C PHE A 20 -0.66 10.71 3.63
N SER A 21 -0.84 12.00 3.36
CA SER A 21 0.25 13.01 3.34
C SER A 21 1.04 13.08 4.65
N SER A 22 0.44 12.64 5.76
CA SER A 22 1.11 12.54 7.06
C SER A 22 2.12 11.38 7.16
N GLY A 23 2.33 10.60 6.09
CA GLY A 23 3.16 9.38 6.08
C GLY A 23 2.52 8.15 6.71
N ARG A 24 1.25 8.24 7.15
CA ARG A 24 0.51 7.08 7.65
C ARG A 24 0.06 6.20 6.48
N VAL A 25 0.11 4.89 6.68
CA VAL A 25 -0.27 3.89 5.68
C VAL A 25 -1.23 2.89 6.29
N VAL A 26 -2.36 2.66 5.63
CA VAL A 26 -3.30 1.59 5.96
C VAL A 26 -3.22 0.53 4.88
N CYS A 27 -3.02 -0.73 5.29
CA CYS A 27 -3.06 -1.90 4.40
C CYS A 27 -4.31 -2.71 4.69
N ALA A 28 -5.18 -2.87 3.69
CA ALA A 28 -6.46 -3.59 3.82
C ALA A 28 -6.63 -4.67 2.75
N GLY A 29 -7.40 -5.72 3.10
CA GLY A 29 -7.76 -6.81 2.19
C GLY A 29 -6.80 -8.01 2.19
N ALA A 30 -5.70 -7.97 2.97
CA ALA A 30 -4.81 -9.11 3.13
C ALA A 30 -5.48 -10.23 3.93
N LYS A 31 -5.24 -11.49 3.55
CA LYS A 31 -5.83 -12.68 4.22
C LYS A 31 -4.90 -13.31 5.26
N SER A 32 -3.60 -13.03 5.15
CA SER A 32 -2.56 -13.58 6.01
C SER A 32 -1.50 -12.52 6.30
N LEU A 33 -0.78 -12.68 7.41
CA LEU A 33 0.35 -11.81 7.74
C LEU A 33 1.45 -11.83 6.67
N GLU A 34 1.65 -12.98 6.02
CA GLU A 34 2.57 -13.12 4.89
C GLU A 34 2.18 -12.25 3.70
N ASP A 35 0.89 -12.13 3.38
CA ASP A 35 0.41 -11.26 2.31
C ASP A 35 0.70 -9.80 2.63
N VAL A 36 0.48 -9.39 3.89
CA VAL A 36 0.83 -8.04 4.35
C VAL A 36 2.33 -7.79 4.15
N LYS A 37 3.19 -8.72 4.58
CA LYS A 37 4.65 -8.59 4.42
C LYS A 37 5.06 -8.48 2.95
N LYS A 38 4.49 -9.33 2.07
CA LYS A 38 4.74 -9.29 0.62
C LYS A 38 4.27 -7.97 0.01
N ALA A 39 3.07 -7.51 0.38
CA ALA A 39 2.50 -6.27 -0.11
C ALA A 39 3.31 -5.04 0.31
N VAL A 40 3.71 -4.96 1.58
CA VAL A 40 4.54 -3.87 2.10
C VAL A 40 5.91 -3.84 1.42
N LYS A 41 6.51 -5.00 1.16
CA LYS A 41 7.77 -5.09 0.40
C LYS A 41 7.61 -4.55 -1.02
N ARG A 42 6.50 -4.85 -1.70
CA ARG A 42 6.18 -4.31 -3.04
C ARG A 42 5.97 -2.81 -3.00
N LEU A 43 5.21 -2.31 -2.02
CA LEU A 43 5.00 -0.87 -1.83
C LEU A 43 6.34 -0.14 -1.62
N LYS A 44 7.20 -0.63 -0.72
CA LYS A 44 8.51 -0.03 -0.44
C LYS A 44 9.39 0.03 -1.69
N LYS A 45 9.42 -1.06 -2.47
CA LYS A 45 10.15 -1.09 -3.76
C LYS A 45 9.62 -0.01 -4.71
N LYS A 46 8.29 0.08 -4.85
CA LYS A 46 7.66 1.03 -5.76
C LYS A 46 7.92 2.48 -5.37
N LEU A 47 7.89 2.81 -4.07
CA LEU A 47 8.22 4.14 -3.57
C LEU A 47 9.68 4.49 -3.88
N SER A 48 10.60 3.57 -3.61
CA SER A 48 12.02 3.75 -3.91
C SER A 48 12.30 3.95 -5.40
N GLU A 49 11.60 3.24 -6.30
CA GLU A 49 11.69 3.44 -7.75
C GLU A 49 11.18 4.82 -8.20
N LEU A 50 10.33 5.47 -7.41
CA LEU A 50 9.83 6.83 -7.65
C LEU A 50 10.70 7.91 -6.99
N GLY A 51 11.81 7.54 -6.35
CA GLY A 51 12.67 8.48 -5.62
C GLY A 51 12.07 8.97 -4.31
N MET A 52 11.11 8.23 -3.74
CA MET A 52 10.52 8.47 -2.42
C MET A 52 11.15 7.58 -1.35
#